data_AF-A0A6I4HRL8-F1
#
_entry.id   AF-A0A6I4HRL8-F1
#
_cell.length_a   1.000
_cell.length_b   1.000
_cell.length_c   1.000
_cell.angle_alpha   90.00
_cell.angle_beta   90.00
_cell.angle_gamma   90.00
#
_symmetry.space_group_name_H-M   'P 1'
#
loop_
_entity.id
_entity.type
_entity.pdbx_description
1 polymer ?
#
loop_
_entity_poly.entity_id
_entity_poly.type
_entity_poly.pdbx_seq_one_letter_code
_entity_poly.pdbx_strand_id
1 'polypeptide(L)'
;MSFEYINKTYGVNAELGRRVIADGKPGIITGTHNALIVVNLDEDKPGQRTYWHPTWNMQYLGMGKIRKMTAGQRRYQEFLDADWFEGNFAQWLGVDKETRERREFYKKYGY
;
A
#
# COMPACT_ATOMS: atom_id res chain seq x y z
N MET A 1 -15.71 1.89 8.20
CA MET A 1 -16.33 3.22 8.33
C MET A 1 -15.98 4.06 7.11
N SER A 2 -16.88 4.92 6.65
CA SER A 2 -16.68 5.77 5.47
C SER A 2 -16.04 7.12 5.82
N PHE A 3 -15.50 7.82 4.82
CA PHE A 3 -15.11 9.22 4.96
C PHE A 3 -16.28 10.12 5.34
N GLU A 4 -17.48 9.83 4.83
CA GLU A 4 -18.70 10.56 5.18
C GLU A 4 -18.97 10.54 6.69
N TYR A 5 -18.84 9.37 7.33
CA TYR A 5 -18.99 9.26 8.79
C TYR A 5 -17.93 10.10 9.51
N ILE A 6 -16.66 9.98 9.13
CA ILE A 6 -15.55 10.74 9.74
C ILE A 6 -15.79 12.26 9.59
N ASN A 7 -16.18 12.72 8.42
CA ASN A 7 -16.44 14.13 8.14
C ASN A 7 -17.62 14.65 8.96
N LYS A 8 -18.70 13.85 9.06
CA LYS A 8 -19.87 14.20 9.88
C LYS A 8 -19.57 14.21 11.38
N THR A 9 -18.76 13.27 11.87
CA THR A 9 -18.45 13.13 13.29
C THR A 9 -17.43 14.16 13.76
N TYR A 10 -16.40 14.44 12.97
CA TYR A 10 -15.28 15.30 13.39
C TYR A 10 -15.29 16.69 12.73
N GLY A 11 -16.20 16.97 11.80
CA GLY A 11 -16.27 18.26 11.10
C GLY A 11 -15.06 18.52 10.20
N VAL A 12 -14.40 17.47 9.71
CA VAL A 12 -13.20 17.53 8.86
C VAL A 12 -13.54 17.35 7.39
N ASN A 13 -12.55 17.58 6.52
CA ASN A 13 -12.65 17.37 5.08
C ASN A 13 -11.75 16.19 4.65
N ALA A 14 -11.96 15.00 5.21
CA ALA A 14 -11.21 13.81 4.86
C ALA A 14 -11.77 13.15 3.59
N GLU A 15 -10.89 12.83 2.66
CA GLU A 15 -11.26 12.23 1.37
C GLU A 15 -10.06 11.44 0.81
N LEU A 16 -10.34 10.38 0.04
CA LEU A 16 -9.32 9.57 -0.62
C LEU A 16 -8.48 10.44 -1.57
N GLY A 17 -7.16 10.42 -1.41
CA GLY A 17 -6.23 11.18 -2.24
C GLY A 17 -6.00 12.63 -1.79
N ARG A 18 -6.65 13.08 -0.71
CA ARG A 18 -6.38 14.40 -0.15
C ARG A 18 -5.03 14.46 0.55
N ARG A 19 -4.30 15.55 0.33
CA ARG A 19 -3.02 15.84 1.00
C ARG A 19 -3.26 16.31 2.42
N VAL A 20 -2.38 15.89 3.32
CA VAL A 20 -2.41 16.29 4.72
C VAL A 20 -1.00 16.59 5.24
N ILE A 21 -0.94 17.40 6.31
CA ILE A 21 0.22 17.46 7.19
C ILE A 21 -0.25 16.89 8.53
N ALA A 22 0.30 15.73 8.91
CA ALA A 22 -0.01 15.01 10.14
C ALA A 22 1.18 15.14 11.09
N ASP A 23 1.00 15.88 12.19
CA ASP A 23 2.07 16.16 13.17
C ASP A 23 3.35 16.72 12.53
N GLY A 24 3.18 17.67 11.61
CA GLY A 24 4.26 18.27 10.85
C GLY A 24 4.78 17.43 9.67
N LYS A 25 4.30 16.19 9.50
CA LYS A 25 4.74 15.29 8.44
C LYS A 25 3.78 15.30 7.25
N PRO A 26 4.25 15.61 6.02
CA PRO A 26 3.40 15.60 4.84
C PRO A 26 3.03 14.17 4.42
N GLY A 27 1.79 14.00 3.96
CA GLY A 27 1.31 12.72 3.47
C GLY A 27 0.04 12.83 2.63
N ILE A 28 -0.51 11.68 2.26
CA ILE A 28 -1.74 11.57 1.48
C ILE A 28 -2.68 10.54 2.10
N ILE A 29 -3.97 10.88 2.16
CA ILE A 29 -5.01 9.97 2.64
C ILE A 29 -5.19 8.84 1.62
N THR A 30 -5.03 7.60 2.07
CA THR A 30 -5.19 6.39 1.26
C THR A 30 -6.38 5.54 1.65
N GLY A 31 -7.10 5.90 2.72
CA GLY A 31 -8.29 5.19 3.17
C GLY A 31 -8.72 5.58 4.58
N THR A 32 -9.56 4.72 5.16
CA THR A 32 -10.05 4.82 6.54
C THR A 32 -9.89 3.48 7.26
N HIS A 33 -9.75 3.51 8.57
CA HIS A 33 -9.77 2.32 9.40
C HIS A 33 -10.42 2.67 10.74
N ASN A 34 -11.60 2.09 11.00
CA ASN A 34 -12.47 2.53 12.10
C ASN A 34 -12.67 4.06 12.04
N ALA A 35 -12.52 4.77 13.15
CA ALA A 35 -12.66 6.23 13.21
C ALA A 35 -11.37 6.99 12.84
N LEU A 36 -10.34 6.30 12.31
CA LEU A 36 -9.05 6.88 11.93
C LEU A 36 -8.95 7.05 10.41
N ILE A 37 -8.18 8.07 10.00
CA ILE A 37 -7.75 8.21 8.61
C ILE A 37 -6.45 7.45 8.38
N VAL A 38 -6.37 6.76 7.26
CA VAL A 38 -5.16 6.07 6.83
C VAL A 38 -4.39 7.01 5.93
N VAL A 39 -3.17 7.34 6.33
CA VAL A 39 -2.27 8.24 5.62
C VAL A 39 -1.03 7.44 5.20
N ASN A 40 -0.59 7.63 3.96
CA ASN A 40 0.75 7.26 3.53
C ASN A 40 1.62 8.51 3.60
N LEU A 41 2.55 8.55 4.56
CA LEU A 41 3.47 9.68 4.73
C LEU A 41 4.48 9.70 3.58
N ASP A 42 4.92 10.89 3.17
CA ASP A 42 5.83 11.01 2.04
C ASP A 42 7.20 10.36 2.29
N GLU A 43 7.65 10.34 3.56
CA GLU A 43 8.88 9.67 3.99
C GLU A 43 8.81 8.14 3.90
N ASP A 44 7.59 7.58 3.91
CA ASP A 44 7.34 6.14 3.89
C ASP A 44 7.32 5.56 2.47
N LYS A 45 7.45 4.24 2.38
CA LYS A 45 7.28 3.51 1.12
C LYS A 45 5.82 3.63 0.62
N PRO A 46 5.59 3.62 -0.70
CA PRO A 46 4.24 3.57 -1.25
C PRO A 46 3.42 2.42 -0.66
N GLY A 47 2.19 2.71 -0.25
CA GLY A 47 1.27 1.73 0.30
C GLY A 47 1.46 1.38 1.78
N GLN A 48 2.50 1.92 2.44
CA GLN A 48 2.62 1.87 3.90
C GLN A 48 1.49 2.66 4.55
N ARG A 49 0.83 2.03 5.53
CA ARG A 49 -0.35 2.58 6.21
C ARG A 49 0.04 3.12 7.58
N THR A 50 -0.24 4.39 7.82
CA THR A 50 -0.18 5.00 9.15
C THR A 50 -1.59 5.47 9.54
N TYR A 51 -1.92 5.36 10.82
CA TYR A 51 -3.27 5.65 11.32
C TYR A 51 -3.26 6.93 12.13
N TRP A 52 -4.16 7.85 11.81
CA TRP A 52 -4.21 9.15 12.47
C TRP A 52 -5.61 9.50 12.92
N HIS A 53 -5.71 10.13 14.10
CA HIS A 53 -6.96 10.71 14.54
C HIS A 53 -7.31 11.92 13.65
N PRO A 54 -8.55 12.06 13.14
CA PRO A 54 -8.89 13.09 12.16
C PRO A 54 -8.62 14.53 12.61
N THR A 55 -8.62 14.79 13.91
CA THR A 55 -8.44 16.14 14.48
C THR A 55 -7.10 16.38 15.17
N TRP A 56 -6.27 15.36 15.39
CA TRP A 56 -5.02 15.54 16.14
C TRP A 56 -3.89 15.98 15.20
N ASN A 57 -3.43 17.22 15.38
CA ASN A 57 -2.31 17.82 14.64
C ASN A 57 -2.44 17.60 13.12
N MET A 58 -3.67 17.73 12.62
CA MET A 58 -4.02 17.39 11.25
C MET A 58 -4.36 18.65 10.47
N GLN A 59 -3.65 18.88 9.37
CA GLN A 59 -3.98 19.92 8.41
C GLN A 59 -4.43 19.29 7.10
N TYR A 60 -5.65 19.59 6.68
CA TYR A 60 -6.21 19.11 5.42
C TYR A 60 -5.90 20.12 4.30
N LEU A 61 -5.27 19.65 3.23
CA LEU A 61 -4.85 20.46 2.09
C LEU A 61 -5.73 20.13 0.86
N GLY A 62 -5.20 20.39 -0.34
CA GLY A 62 -5.81 20.05 -1.61
C GLY A 62 -5.66 18.57 -1.99
N MET A 63 -6.12 18.24 -3.20
CA MET A 63 -6.01 16.88 -3.75
C MET A 63 -4.60 16.59 -4.26
N GLY A 64 -4.17 15.34 -4.10
CA GLY A 64 -2.88 14.85 -4.57
C GLY A 64 -2.99 13.52 -5.30
N LYS A 65 -1.84 13.00 -5.72
CA LYS A 65 -1.73 11.72 -6.42
C LYS A 65 -1.28 10.62 -5.47
N ILE A 66 -2.09 9.59 -5.29
CA ILE A 66 -1.72 8.41 -4.49
C ILE A 66 -0.54 7.70 -5.15
N ARG A 67 0.53 7.50 -4.38
CA ARG A 67 1.70 6.73 -4.79
C ARG A 67 1.34 5.26 -4.83
N LYS A 68 1.35 4.66 -6.02
CA LYS A 68 1.14 3.22 -6.20
C LYS A 68 2.46 2.48 -6.01
N MET A 69 2.42 1.31 -5.37
CA MET A 69 3.55 0.39 -5.38
C MET A 69 3.94 0.04 -6.81
N THR A 70 5.24 -0.09 -7.08
CA THR A 70 5.71 -0.67 -8.35
C THR A 70 5.30 -2.14 -8.44
N ALA A 71 5.32 -2.71 -9.65
CA ALA A 71 5.00 -4.13 -9.83
C ALA A 71 5.93 -5.05 -8.99
N GLY A 72 7.21 -4.69 -8.87
CA GLY A 72 8.17 -5.42 -8.04
C GLY A 72 7.87 -5.31 -6.54
N GLN A 73 7.58 -4.11 -6.05
CA GLN A 73 7.20 -3.89 -4.65
C GLN A 73 5.92 -4.66 -4.28
N ARG A 74 4.92 -4.65 -5.17
CA ARG A 74 3.69 -5.41 -4.96
C ARG A 74 3.95 -6.91 -4.89
N ARG A 75 4.71 -7.47 -5.85
CA ARG A 75 5.08 -8.90 -5.83
C ARG A 75 5.87 -9.29 -4.58
N TYR A 76 6.72 -8.40 -4.08
CA TYR A 76 7.47 -8.64 -2.85
C TYR A 76 6.56 -8.60 -1.63
N GLN A 77 5.60 -7.68 -1.58
CA GLN A 77 4.59 -7.67 -0.53
C GLN A 77 3.73 -8.94 -0.58
N GLU A 78 3.27 -9.36 -1.76
CA GLU A 78 2.54 -10.62 -1.96
C GLU A 78 3.35 -11.83 -1.47
N PHE A 79 4.67 -11.83 -1.69
CA PHE A 79 5.58 -12.86 -1.17
C PHE A 79 5.67 -12.84 0.36
N LEU A 80 5.79 -11.66 0.98
CA LEU A 80 5.82 -11.53 2.45
C LEU A 80 4.48 -11.90 3.09
N ASP A 81 3.36 -11.63 2.41
CA ASP A 81 2.02 -11.96 2.87
C ASP A 81 1.68 -13.46 2.65
N ALA A 82 2.51 -14.19 1.87
CA ALA A 82 2.31 -15.60 1.56
C ALA A 82 2.92 -16.51 2.63
N ASP A 83 2.33 -16.52 3.83
CA ASP A 83 2.77 -17.33 4.98
C ASP A 83 2.83 -18.85 4.71
N TRP A 84 2.18 -19.32 3.65
CA TRP A 84 2.16 -20.73 3.23
C TRP A 84 3.30 -21.11 2.28
N PHE A 85 4.06 -20.13 1.76
CA PHE A 85 5.10 -20.37 0.77
C PHE A 85 6.46 -20.51 1.44
N GLU A 86 7.02 -21.72 1.42
CA GLU A 86 8.29 -22.04 2.08
C GLU A 86 9.55 -21.68 1.24
N GLY A 87 9.37 -21.08 0.07
CA GLY A 87 10.47 -20.74 -0.83
C GLY A 87 11.04 -19.34 -0.61
N ASN A 88 12.08 -19.00 -1.38
CA ASN A 88 12.64 -17.65 -1.42
C ASN A 88 12.00 -16.79 -2.51
N PHE A 89 12.29 -15.48 -2.51
CA PHE A 89 11.71 -14.55 -3.46
C PHE A 89 12.08 -14.83 -4.93
N ALA A 90 13.25 -15.43 -5.21
CA ALA A 90 13.61 -15.81 -6.58
C ALA A 90 12.75 -16.97 -7.09
N GLN A 91 12.41 -17.92 -6.21
CA GLN A 91 11.47 -19.00 -6.50
C GLN A 91 10.04 -18.48 -6.65
N TRP A 92 9.62 -17.52 -5.81
CA TRP A 92 8.32 -16.83 -5.94
C TRP A 92 8.17 -16.15 -7.30
N LEU A 93 9.22 -15.46 -7.77
CA LEU A 93 9.25 -14.86 -9.10
C LEU A 93 9.43 -15.90 -10.23
N GLY A 94 9.83 -17.13 -9.88
CA GLY A 94 10.21 -18.19 -10.82
C GLY A 94 11.36 -17.78 -11.74
N VAL A 95 12.31 -17.02 -11.21
CA VAL A 95 13.55 -16.63 -11.90
C VAL A 95 14.75 -17.47 -11.45
N ASP A 96 14.55 -18.35 -10.47
CA ASP A 96 15.54 -19.34 -10.06
C ASP A 96 15.90 -20.29 -11.23
N LYS A 97 17.10 -20.86 -11.15
CA LYS A 97 17.67 -21.69 -12.21
C LYS A 97 16.77 -22.88 -12.55
N GLU A 98 16.25 -23.58 -11.55
CA GLU A 98 15.43 -24.78 -11.74
C GLU A 98 14.08 -24.44 -12.39
N THR A 99 13.42 -23.36 -11.97
CA THR A 99 12.17 -22.90 -12.59
C THR A 99 12.39 -22.42 -14.01
N ARG A 100 13.51 -21.76 -14.30
CA ARG A 100 13.87 -21.38 -15.67
C ARG A 100 14.09 -22.61 -16.54
N GLU A 101 14.90 -23.57 -16.10
CA GLU A 101 15.18 -24.81 -16.81
C GLU A 101 13.90 -25.62 -17.07
N ARG A 102 13.01 -25.72 -16.06
CA ARG A 102 11.71 -26.36 -16.17
C ARG A 102 10.80 -25.67 -17.18
N ARG A 103 10.73 -24.33 -17.19
CA ARG A 103 9.95 -23.56 -18.19
C ARG A 103 10.49 -23.75 -19.60
N GLU A 104 11.80 -23.71 -19.79
CA GLU A 104 12.45 -23.96 -21.07
C GLU A 104 12.20 -25.40 -21.56
N PHE A 105 12.28 -26.38 -20.67
CA PHE A 105 11.94 -27.78 -20.97
C PHE A 105 10.49 -27.90 -21.46
N TYR A 106 9.51 -27.38 -20.72
CA TYR A 106 8.09 -27.43 -21.14
C TYR A 106 7.85 -26.71 -22.47
N LYS A 107 8.54 -25.58 -22.71
CA LYS A 107 8.43 -24.85 -23.97
C LYS A 107 8.99 -25.64 -25.15
N LYS A 108 10.04 -26.43 -24.92
CA LYS A 108 10.73 -27.21 -25.95
C LYS A 108 10.04 -28.54 -26.26
N TYR A 109 9.49 -29.19 -25.25
CA TYR A 109 8.98 -30.56 -25.38
C TYR A 109 7.46 -30.69 -25.27
N GLY A 110 6.75 -29.64 -24.84
CA GLY A 110 5.32 -29.74 -24.56
C GLY A 110 5.04 -30.70 -23.39
N TYR A 111 3.79 -30.77 -22.95
CA TYR A 111 3.33 -31.85 -22.07
C TYR A 111 3.04 -33.09 -22.89
#